data_AF-A3X0B0-F1
#
_entry.id   AF-A3X0B0-F1
#
_cell.length_a   1.000
_cell.length_b   1.000
_cell.length_c   1.000
_cell.angle_alpha   90.00
_cell.angle_beta   90.00
_cell.angle_gamma   90.00
#
_symmetry.space_group_name_H-M   'P 1'
#
loop_
_entity.id
_entity.type
_entity.pdbx_description
1 polymer ?
#
loop_
_entity_poly.entity_id
_entity_poly.type
_entity_poly.pdbx_seq_one_letter_code
_entity_poly.pdbx_strand_id
1 'polypeptide(L)'
;MVTVTDLDFVTYDTEANELAVFQLKWQQPVGIDASHRLRRSTGRNLVTDSNKWIETVFGWIGKYGLAELAKRLGLRVRPDLRVQCFVMARYNAHFSGFANTDERATWIDWSHFLKAWVECPGFPPTELAAALKK
;
A
#
# COMPACT_ATOMS: atom_id res chain seq x y z
N MET A 1 0.40 -12.34 21.15
CA MET A 1 -0.36 -11.10 20.85
C MET A 1 0.00 -10.72 19.43
N VAL A 2 -0.92 -10.79 18.46
CA VAL A 2 -0.61 -10.40 17.07
C VAL A 2 -0.72 -8.88 16.99
N THR A 3 0.38 -8.23 16.64
CA THR A 3 0.49 -6.78 16.55
C THR A 3 0.58 -6.41 15.07
N VAL A 4 -0.19 -5.41 14.62
CA VAL A 4 0.03 -4.72 13.35
C VAL A 4 1.28 -3.87 13.55
N THR A 5 2.46 -4.40 13.27
CA THR A 5 3.74 -3.70 13.54
C THR A 5 4.34 -3.00 12.34
N ASP A 6 3.89 -3.32 11.13
CA ASP A 6 4.65 -2.98 9.92
C ASP A 6 3.87 -2.04 9.00
N LEU A 7 3.23 -1.01 9.57
CA LEU A 7 2.67 0.10 8.78
C LEU A 7 3.69 1.23 8.74
N ASP A 8 4.16 1.59 7.56
CA ASP A 8 5.13 2.69 7.42
C ASP A 8 4.47 4.05 7.53
N PHE A 9 3.23 4.16 7.06
CA PHE A 9 2.46 5.40 7.15
C PHE A 9 0.96 5.12 7.19
N VAL A 10 0.23 5.97 7.91
CA VAL A 10 -1.23 5.95 7.97
C VAL A 10 -1.76 7.37 7.93
N THR A 11 -2.80 7.61 7.14
CA THR A 11 -3.56 8.85 7.18
C THR A 11 -5.05 8.56 7.28
N TYR A 12 -5.77 9.45 7.93
CA TYR A 12 -7.22 9.37 8.11
C TYR A 12 -7.85 10.63 7.54
N ASP A 13 -8.67 10.45 6.51
CA ASP A 13 -9.53 11.48 5.95
C ASP A 13 -10.80 11.56 6.79
N THR A 14 -10.89 12.64 7.58
CA THR A 14 -12.04 12.90 8.44
C THR A 14 -13.29 13.29 7.67
N GLU A 15 -13.20 13.80 6.46
CA GLU A 15 -14.39 14.18 5.67
C GLU A 15 -15.00 12.94 5.04
N ALA A 16 -14.19 12.14 4.33
CA ALA A 16 -14.63 10.94 3.63
C ALA A 16 -14.81 9.70 4.53
N ASN A 17 -14.33 9.77 5.79
CA ASN A 17 -14.27 8.66 6.73
C ASN A 17 -13.45 7.47 6.20
N GLU A 18 -12.25 7.76 5.72
CA GLU A 18 -11.39 6.76 5.07
C GLU A 18 -10.00 6.75 5.69
N LEU A 19 -9.52 5.55 6.00
CA LEU A 19 -8.18 5.30 6.48
C LEU A 19 -7.32 4.79 5.31
N ALA A 20 -6.21 5.44 5.02
CA ALA A 20 -5.21 4.92 4.10
C ALA A 20 -4.03 4.37 4.89
N VAL A 21 -3.70 3.10 4.68
CA VAL A 21 -2.51 2.45 5.25
C VAL A 21 -1.49 2.19 4.15
N PHE A 22 -0.22 2.45 4.44
CA PHE A 22 0.87 2.38 3.47
C PHE A 22 1.98 1.47 3.96
N GLN A 23 2.52 0.71 3.02
CA GLN A 23 3.84 0.11 3.13
C GLN A 23 4.73 0.62 2.01
N LEU A 24 5.82 1.26 2.40
CA LEU A 24 6.96 1.61 1.58
C LEU A 24 7.87 0.39 1.44
N LYS A 25 8.05 -0.08 0.22
CA LYS A 25 8.98 -1.16 -0.08
C LYS A 25 10.20 -0.64 -0.82
N TRP A 26 11.33 -0.84 -0.18
CA TRP A 26 12.64 -0.57 -0.76
C TRP A 26 13.08 -1.76 -1.60
N GLN A 27 13.14 -1.59 -2.92
CA GLN A 27 13.91 -2.50 -3.76
C GLN A 27 15.38 -2.03 -3.79
N GLN A 28 16.30 -2.96 -3.63
CA GLN A 28 17.71 -2.70 -3.94
C GLN A 28 17.83 -2.35 -5.43
N PRO A 29 18.53 -1.26 -5.81
CA PRO A 29 18.79 -0.96 -7.20
C PRO A 29 19.54 -2.13 -7.83
N VAL A 30 18.89 -2.85 -8.73
CA VAL A 30 19.56 -3.81 -9.60
C VAL A 30 20.25 -3.00 -10.69
N GLY A 31 21.59 -3.01 -10.68
CA GLY A 31 22.41 -2.21 -11.60
C GLY A 31 22.04 -2.40 -13.07
N ILE A 32 22.49 -1.48 -13.92
CA ILE A 32 22.23 -1.52 -15.38
C ILE A 32 22.76 -2.83 -16.00
N ASP A 33 23.81 -3.39 -15.42
CA ASP A 33 24.43 -4.67 -15.82
C ASP A 33 23.84 -5.91 -15.13
N ALA A 34 22.85 -5.74 -14.25
CA ALA A 34 22.18 -6.86 -13.60
C ALA A 34 21.43 -7.71 -14.63
N SER A 35 21.69 -9.02 -14.62
CA SER A 35 21.01 -9.95 -15.53
C SER A 35 19.49 -9.83 -15.45
N HIS A 36 18.80 -10.03 -16.58
CA HIS A 36 17.33 -10.08 -16.64
C HIS A 36 16.71 -11.08 -15.64
N ARG A 37 17.46 -12.10 -15.22
CA ARG A 37 17.02 -13.07 -14.20
C ARG A 37 16.97 -12.43 -12.82
N LEU A 38 18.00 -11.67 -12.43
CA LEU A 38 18.07 -11.00 -11.13
C LEU A 38 16.98 -9.92 -10.99
N ARG A 39 16.73 -9.14 -12.05
CA ARG A 39 15.62 -8.18 -12.08
C ARG A 39 14.26 -8.85 -11.85
N ARG A 40 14.02 -9.98 -12.53
CA ARG A 40 12.78 -10.76 -12.39
C ARG A 40 12.63 -11.38 -10.99
N SER A 41 13.69 -11.93 -10.42
CA SER A 41 13.62 -12.51 -9.07
C SER A 41 13.36 -11.44 -8.00
N THR A 42 14.01 -10.28 -8.10
CA THR A 42 13.82 -9.19 -7.13
C THR A 42 12.40 -8.65 -7.18
N GLY A 43 11.84 -8.42 -8.37
CA GLY A 43 10.45 -7.98 -8.50
C GLY A 43 9.43 -9.03 -8.03
N ARG A 44 9.67 -10.32 -8.31
CA ARG A 44 8.81 -11.41 -7.80
C ARG A 44 8.85 -11.51 -6.26
N ASN A 45 10.03 -11.34 -5.66
CA ASN A 45 10.17 -11.31 -4.21
C ASN A 45 9.44 -10.10 -3.61
N LEU A 46 9.55 -8.92 -4.23
CA LEU A 46 8.78 -7.76 -3.81
C LEU A 46 7.28 -8.06 -3.77
N VAL A 47 6.71 -8.57 -4.86
CA VAL A 47 5.27 -8.89 -4.92
C VAL A 47 4.90 -9.94 -3.88
N THR A 48 5.72 -10.99 -3.73
CA THR A 48 5.47 -12.06 -2.76
C THR A 48 5.46 -11.54 -1.32
N ASP A 49 6.44 -10.73 -0.95
CA ASP A 49 6.57 -10.22 0.41
C ASP A 49 5.54 -9.13 0.71
N SER A 50 5.19 -8.31 -0.28
CA SER A 50 4.08 -7.37 -0.17
C SER A 50 2.73 -8.08 -0.02
N ASN A 51 2.45 -9.14 -0.79
CA ASN A 51 1.21 -9.91 -0.62
C ASN A 51 1.11 -10.54 0.78
N LYS A 52 2.20 -11.09 1.32
CA LYS A 52 2.23 -11.61 2.70
C LYS A 52 1.92 -10.53 3.73
N TRP A 53 2.45 -9.33 3.52
CA TRP A 53 2.15 -8.18 4.36
C TRP A 53 0.66 -7.80 4.26
N ILE A 54 0.11 -7.71 3.04
CA ILE A 54 -1.33 -7.43 2.82
C ILE A 54 -2.19 -8.46 3.55
N GLU A 55 -1.89 -9.74 3.40
CA GLU A 55 -2.61 -10.81 4.10
C GLU A 55 -2.51 -10.69 5.62
N THR A 56 -1.34 -10.30 6.13
CA THR A 56 -1.17 -10.06 7.57
C THR A 56 -2.03 -8.89 8.06
N VAL A 57 -2.05 -7.78 7.32
CA VAL A 57 -2.85 -6.59 7.64
C VAL A 57 -4.34 -6.91 7.59
N PHE A 58 -4.84 -7.47 6.49
CA PHE A 58 -6.26 -7.78 6.33
C PHE A 58 -6.71 -8.95 7.20
N GLY A 59 -5.85 -9.94 7.47
CA GLY A 59 -6.13 -11.00 8.43
C GLY A 59 -6.25 -10.46 9.86
N TRP A 60 -5.40 -9.49 10.23
CA TRP A 60 -5.53 -8.80 11.51
C TRP A 60 -6.81 -7.96 11.58
N ILE A 61 -7.12 -7.18 10.54
CA ILE A 61 -8.36 -6.39 10.45
C ILE A 61 -9.59 -7.30 10.51
N GLY A 62 -9.59 -8.43 9.81
CA GLY A 62 -10.70 -9.39 9.87
C GLY A 62 -10.89 -10.01 11.26
N LYS A 63 -9.81 -10.18 12.02
CA LYS A 63 -9.85 -10.75 13.37
C LYS A 63 -10.28 -9.75 14.46
N TYR A 64 -9.82 -8.51 14.37
CA TYR A 64 -9.96 -7.51 15.44
C TYR A 64 -10.87 -6.32 15.07
N GLY A 65 -11.12 -6.10 13.79
CA GLY A 65 -11.94 -5.01 13.26
C GLY A 65 -11.17 -3.70 13.07
N LEU A 66 -11.76 -2.82 12.26
CA LEU A 66 -11.21 -1.49 11.96
C LEU A 66 -11.25 -0.52 13.15
N ALA A 67 -12.23 -0.66 14.03
CA ALA A 67 -12.30 0.16 15.25
C ALA A 67 -11.10 -0.10 16.18
N GLU A 68 -10.68 -1.37 16.31
CA GLU A 68 -9.50 -1.73 17.10
C GLU A 68 -8.21 -1.29 16.40
N LEU A 69 -8.15 -1.33 15.06
CA LEU A 69 -7.04 -0.75 14.29
C LEU A 69 -6.89 0.75 14.62
N ALA A 70 -7.96 1.52 14.46
CA ALA A 70 -7.97 2.95 14.72
C ALA A 70 -7.57 3.28 16.16
N LYS A 71 -8.09 2.54 17.14
CA LYS A 71 -7.71 2.68 18.55
C LYS A 71 -6.21 2.48 18.77
N ARG A 72 -5.60 1.45 18.16
CA ARG A 72 -4.15 1.20 18.28
C ARG A 72 -3.30 2.26 17.60
N LEU A 73 -3.82 2.87 16.54
CA LEU A 73 -3.19 4.00 15.86
C LEU A 73 -3.42 5.33 16.59
N GLY A 74 -4.16 5.34 17.71
CA GLY A 74 -4.50 6.57 18.45
C GLY A 74 -5.49 7.48 17.73
N LEU A 75 -6.23 6.95 16.74
CA LEU A 75 -7.16 7.71 15.91
C LEU A 75 -8.58 7.64 16.47
N ARG A 76 -9.28 8.77 16.46
CA ARG A 76 -10.72 8.84 16.70
C ARG A 76 -11.45 8.82 15.36
N VAL A 77 -12.03 7.69 15.02
CA VAL A 77 -12.72 7.46 13.75
C VAL A 77 -14.23 7.36 13.97
N ARG A 78 -15.00 7.66 12.93
CA ARG A 78 -16.45 7.40 12.95
C ARG A 78 -16.74 5.90 12.70
N PRO A 79 -17.95 5.42 13.05
CA PRO A 79 -18.45 4.13 12.56
C PRO A 79 -18.37 4.04 11.02
N ASP A 80 -18.40 2.81 10.49
CA ASP A 80 -18.35 2.56 9.04
C ASP A 80 -17.09 3.09 8.34
N LEU A 81 -15.97 3.14 9.08
CA LEU A 81 -14.65 3.48 8.54
C LEU A 81 -14.31 2.55 7.37
N ARG A 82 -13.87 3.13 6.25
CA ARG A 82 -13.32 2.38 5.13
C ARG A 82 -11.80 2.39 5.20
N VAL A 83 -11.18 1.31 4.73
CA VAL A 83 -9.72 1.22 4.66
C VAL A 83 -9.27 1.03 3.21
N GLN A 84 -8.26 1.79 2.81
CA GLN A 84 -7.52 1.62 1.56
C GLN A 84 -6.09 1.24 1.88
N CYS A 85 -5.59 0.19 1.24
CA CYS A 85 -4.23 -0.30 1.43
C CYS A 85 -3.37 0.09 0.23
N PHE A 86 -2.19 0.63 0.49
CA PHE A 86 -1.25 1.06 -0.54
C PHE A 86 0.11 0.37 -0.36
N VAL A 87 0.61 -0.22 -1.44
CA VAL A 87 1.99 -0.71 -1.52
C VAL A 87 2.75 0.23 -2.44
N MET A 88 3.76 0.90 -1.89
CA MET A 88 4.52 1.90 -2.61
C MET A 88 5.97 1.44 -2.82
N ALA A 89 6.39 1.24 -4.07
CA ALA A 89 7.78 0.99 -4.41
C ALA A 89 8.57 2.29 -4.61
N ARG A 90 9.83 2.30 -4.18
CA ARG A 90 10.69 3.50 -4.28
C ARG A 90 11.14 3.83 -5.71
N TYR A 91 11.56 2.83 -6.48
CA TYR A 91 12.05 2.99 -7.85
C TYR A 91 10.97 2.57 -8.84
N ASN A 92 11.11 2.92 -10.14
CA ASN A 92 10.24 2.55 -11.28
C ASN A 92 10.14 1.02 -11.52
N ALA A 93 10.04 0.24 -10.46
CA ALA A 93 9.59 -1.12 -10.44
C ALA A 93 8.14 -1.08 -10.90
N HIS A 94 7.97 -1.02 -12.20
CA HIS A 94 6.68 -1.14 -12.85
C HIS A 94 6.09 -2.49 -12.42
N PHE A 95 5.15 -2.44 -11.49
CA PHE A 95 4.37 -3.60 -11.07
C PHE A 95 3.63 -4.21 -12.27
N SER A 96 3.42 -3.45 -13.34
CA SER A 96 2.78 -3.86 -14.59
C SER A 96 3.45 -5.05 -15.30
N GLY A 97 4.65 -5.47 -14.89
CA GLY A 97 5.31 -6.68 -15.41
C GLY A 97 5.25 -7.91 -14.50
N PHE A 98 4.68 -7.79 -13.29
CA PHE A 98 4.66 -8.88 -12.31
C PHE A 98 3.23 -9.34 -12.05
N ALA A 99 2.89 -10.54 -12.51
CA ALA A 99 1.61 -11.17 -12.20
C ALA A 99 1.46 -11.42 -10.69
N ASN A 100 0.20 -11.47 -10.23
CA ASN A 100 -0.23 -11.84 -8.88
C ASN A 100 -0.09 -10.75 -7.80
N THR A 101 -0.18 -9.46 -8.12
CA THR A 101 -0.40 -8.42 -7.11
C THR A 101 -1.77 -8.58 -6.46
N ASP A 102 -1.84 -8.51 -5.14
CA ASP A 102 -3.11 -8.60 -4.41
C ASP A 102 -4.01 -7.38 -4.66
N GLU A 103 -5.24 -7.62 -5.13
CA GLU A 103 -6.20 -6.58 -5.55
C GLU A 103 -6.75 -5.73 -4.40
N ARG A 104 -6.62 -6.22 -3.15
CA ARG A 104 -7.01 -5.46 -1.95
C ARG A 104 -6.12 -4.26 -1.69
N ALA A 105 -4.97 -4.17 -2.38
CA ALA A 105 -4.08 -3.02 -2.31
C ALA A 105 -3.97 -2.30 -3.66
N THR A 106 -3.65 -1.01 -3.57
CA THR A 106 -3.25 -0.19 -4.71
C THR A 106 -1.73 -0.16 -4.77
N TRP A 107 -1.17 -0.61 -5.90
CA TRP A 107 0.26 -0.79 -6.10
C TRP A 107 0.81 0.34 -6.93
N ILE A 108 1.73 1.12 -6.36
CA ILE A 108 2.21 2.36 -6.96
C ILE A 108 3.70 2.52 -6.76
N ASP A 109 4.35 3.28 -7.64
CA ASP A 109 5.69 3.78 -7.36
C ASP A 109 5.63 5.27 -6.98
N TRP A 110 6.76 5.76 -6.47
CA TRP A 110 6.91 7.14 -6.04
C TRP A 110 6.57 8.17 -7.13
N SER A 111 6.91 7.88 -8.39
CA SER A 111 6.67 8.81 -9.50
C SER A 111 5.18 8.93 -9.85
N HIS A 112 4.46 7.81 -9.87
CA HIS A 112 3.01 7.80 -10.05
C HIS A 112 2.28 8.49 -8.90
N PHE A 113 2.75 8.29 -7.66
CA PHE A 113 2.18 8.97 -6.50
C PHE A 113 2.34 10.49 -6.58
N LEU A 114 3.55 10.98 -6.88
CA LEU A 114 3.80 12.42 -7.02
C LEU A 114 2.97 13.04 -8.15
N LYS A 115 2.81 12.32 -9.27
CA LYS A 115 1.95 12.76 -10.36
C LYS A 115 0.49 12.90 -9.90
N ALA A 116 -0.06 11.86 -9.27
CA ALA A 116 -1.43 11.90 -8.76
C ALA A 116 -1.62 12.98 -7.69
N TRP A 117 -0.63 13.24 -6.85
CA TRP A 117 -0.68 14.31 -5.86
C TRP A 117 -0.84 15.71 -6.50
N VAL A 118 -0.16 15.94 -7.62
CA VAL A 118 -0.24 17.21 -8.35
C VAL A 118 -1.55 17.32 -9.13
N GLU A 119 -1.99 16.24 -9.77
CA GLU A 119 -3.18 16.22 -10.63
C GLU A 119 -4.49 16.12 -9.84
N CYS A 120 -4.45 15.55 -8.63
CA CYS A 120 -5.63 15.22 -7.82
C CYS A 120 -5.43 15.65 -6.35
N PRO A 121 -5.22 16.95 -6.08
CA PRO A 121 -5.01 17.42 -4.71
C PRO A 121 -6.26 17.20 -3.86
N GLY A 122 -6.08 16.65 -2.67
CA GLY A 122 -7.15 16.46 -1.69
C GLY A 122 -8.12 15.30 -1.97
N PHE A 123 -7.79 14.40 -2.90
CA PHE A 123 -8.62 13.22 -3.14
C PHE A 123 -8.67 12.33 -1.90
N PRO A 124 -9.87 11.85 -1.52
CA PRO A 124 -9.98 10.85 -0.48
C PRO A 124 -9.27 9.55 -0.93
N PRO A 125 -8.81 8.71 0.02
CA PRO A 125 -8.08 7.49 -0.27
C PRO A 125 -8.66 6.62 -1.39
N THR A 126 -9.98 6.46 -1.46
CA THR A 126 -10.66 5.63 -2.46
C THR A 126 -10.58 6.24 -3.86
N GLU A 127 -10.72 7.56 -3.99
CA GLU A 127 -10.58 8.25 -5.27
C GLU A 127 -9.13 8.27 -5.73
N LEU A 128 -8.18 8.49 -4.81
CA LEU A 128 -6.76 8.38 -5.08
C LEU A 128 -6.39 6.97 -5.57
N ALA A 129 -6.91 5.94 -4.92
CA ALA A 129 -6.72 4.56 -5.35
C ALA A 129 -7.28 4.31 -6.77
N ALA A 130 -8.45 4.86 -7.09
CA ALA A 130 -9.04 4.74 -8.42
C ALA A 130 -8.25 5.49 -9.50
N ALA A 131 -7.70 6.67 -9.18
CA ALA A 131 -6.86 7.44 -10.10
C ALA A 131 -5.53 6.73 -10.41
N LEU A 132 -4.96 6.04 -9.41
CA LEU A 132 -3.68 5.35 -9.51
C LEU A 132 -3.74 3.95 -10.17
N LYS A 133 -4.95 3.39 -10.34
CA LYS A 133 -5.18 2.11 -11.03
C LYS A 133 -5.35 2.24 -12.55
N LYS A 134 -5.37 3.47 -13.08
CA LYS A 134 -5.46 3.77 -14.53
C LYS A 134 -4.08 3.84 -15.17
#